data_AF-A0A7C8F5Y9-F1
#
_entry.id   AF-A0A7C8F5Y9-F1
#
_cell.length_a   1.000
_cell.length_b   1.000
_cell.length_c   1.000
_cell.angle_alpha   90.00
_cell.angle_beta   90.00
_cell.angle_gamma   90.00
#
_symmetry.space_group_name_H-M   'P 1'
#
loop_
_entity.id
_entity.type
_entity.pdbx_description
1 polymer ?
#
loop_
_entity_poly.entity_id
_entity_poly.type
_entity_poly.pdbx_seq_one_letter_code
_entity_poly.pdbx_strand_id
1 'polypeptide(L)'
;MSTLAIDTYRLHKRLRDAGFDDLQAAAQVEVVTEALREREEQTGAVTRQDFKELEYKIELLRADSKRDLAETKAELVRWIIGAGFLQTVLIAGLLLKLVGK
;
A
#
# COMPACT_ATOMS: atom_id res chain seq x y z
N MET A 1 3.08 -17.78 3.10
CA MET A 1 2.10 -17.87 4.20
C MET A 1 1.90 -19.34 4.48
N SER A 2 2.18 -19.82 5.70
CA SER A 2 2.01 -21.24 6.05
C SER A 2 0.55 -21.42 6.42
N THR A 3 -0.21 -22.17 5.61
CA THR A 3 -1.55 -22.62 5.99
C THR A 3 -1.41 -23.64 7.11
N LEU A 4 -2.13 -23.43 8.21
CA LEU A 4 -2.07 -24.32 9.37
C LEU A 4 -3.12 -25.43 9.16
N ALA A 5 -2.79 -26.39 8.28
CA ALA A 5 -3.68 -27.52 8.02
C ALA A 5 -3.71 -28.44 9.25
N ILE A 6 -4.84 -28.46 9.97
CA ILE A 6 -5.07 -29.43 11.04
C ILE A 6 -5.57 -30.74 10.45
N ASP A 7 -4.86 -31.82 10.79
CA ASP A 7 -5.30 -33.18 10.56
C ASP A 7 -6.31 -33.57 11.65
N THR A 8 -7.60 -33.46 11.32
CA THR A 8 -8.72 -33.77 12.22
C THR A 8 -8.73 -35.22 12.66
N TYR A 9 -8.30 -36.15 11.79
CA TYR A 9 -8.20 -37.57 12.12
C TYR A 9 -7.11 -37.82 13.16
N ARG A 10 -5.94 -37.22 12.98
CA ARG A 10 -4.84 -37.33 13.95
C ARG A 10 -5.19 -36.69 15.30
N LEU A 11 -5.93 -35.58 15.29
CA LEU A 11 -6.41 -34.92 16.50
C LEU A 11 -7.43 -35.81 17.24
N HIS A 12 -8.43 -36.34 16.53
CA HIS A 12 -9.42 -37.26 17.07
C HIS A 12 -8.76 -38.48 17.71
N LYS A 13 -7.81 -39.10 16.99
CA LYS A 13 -7.06 -40.27 17.50
C LYS A 13 -6.31 -39.95 18.78
N ARG A 14 -5.65 -38.79 18.87
CA ARG A 14 -4.94 -38.38 20.09
C ARG A 14 -5.87 -38.16 21.28
N LEU A 15 -7.07 -37.62 21.05
CA LEU A 15 -8.05 -37.44 22.11
C LEU A 15 -8.55 -38.79 22.64
N ARG A 16 -8.84 -39.72 21.73
CA ARG A 16 -9.17 -41.11 22.07
C ARG A 16 -8.05 -41.80 22.86
N ASP A 17 -6.81 -41.68 22.40
CA ASP A 17 -5.64 -42.25 23.07
C ASP A 17 -5.39 -41.63 24.46
N ALA A 18 -5.85 -40.40 24.68
CA ALA A 18 -5.80 -39.70 25.97
C ALA A 18 -6.97 -40.03 26.92
N GLY A 19 -7.89 -40.92 26.50
CA GLY A 19 -9.00 -41.39 27.32
C GLY A 19 -10.32 -40.61 27.16
N PHE A 20 -10.43 -39.74 26.15
CA PHE A 20 -11.71 -39.11 25.80
C PHE A 20 -12.61 -40.13 25.11
N ASP A 21 -13.90 -40.10 25.46
CA ASP A 21 -14.92 -40.86 24.76
C ASP A 21 -15.06 -40.37 23.30
N ASP A 22 -15.56 -41.23 22.41
CA ASP A 22 -15.67 -40.95 20.97
C ASP A 22 -16.53 -39.71 20.68
N LEU A 23 -17.64 -39.53 21.42
CA LEU A 23 -18.48 -38.35 21.30
C LEU A 23 -17.75 -37.07 21.74
N GLN A 24 -16.96 -37.16 22.80
CA GLN A 24 -16.19 -36.01 23.30
C GLN A 24 -15.05 -35.65 22.35
N ALA A 25 -14.34 -36.65 21.82
CA ALA A 25 -13.26 -36.46 20.87
C ALA A 25 -13.77 -35.82 19.56
N ALA A 26 -14.91 -36.29 19.04
CA ALA A 26 -15.55 -35.71 17.87
C ALA A 26 -15.99 -34.25 18.11
N ALA A 27 -16.66 -33.98 19.23
CA ALA A 27 -17.10 -32.63 19.59
C ALA A 27 -15.91 -31.66 19.73
N GLN A 28 -14.80 -32.11 20.32
CA GLN A 28 -13.62 -31.25 20.49
C GLN A 28 -12.94 -30.94 19.15
N VAL A 29 -12.90 -31.91 18.24
CA VAL A 29 -12.35 -31.72 16.87
C VAL A 29 -13.21 -30.74 16.08
N GLU A 30 -14.54 -30.82 16.22
CA GLU A 30 -15.47 -29.91 15.56
C GLU A 30 -15.26 -28.47 16.05
N VAL A 31 -15.26 -28.24 17.36
CA VAL A 31 -15.04 -26.91 17.97
C VAL A 31 -13.69 -26.30 17.54
N VAL A 32 -12.62 -27.10 17.53
CA VAL A 32 -11.29 -26.63 17.10
C VAL A 32 -11.29 -26.28 15.61
N THR A 33 -11.97 -27.06 14.79
CA THR A 33 -12.05 -26.83 13.34
C THR A 33 -12.86 -25.58 13.03
N GLU A 34 -13.96 -25.37 13.73
CA GLU A 34 -14.82 -24.19 13.60
C GLU A 34 -14.10 -22.91 14.03
N ALA A 35 -13.47 -22.90 15.21
CA ALA A 35 -12.69 -21.75 15.70
C ALA A 35 -11.56 -21.35 14.75
N LEU A 36 -10.94 -22.31 14.05
CA LEU A 36 -9.90 -22.03 13.06
C LEU A 36 -10.46 -21.49 11.75
N ARG A 37 -11.62 -21.98 11.29
CA ARG A 37 -12.31 -21.45 10.11
C ARG A 37 -12.73 -20.00 10.33
N GLU A 38 -13.35 -19.70 11.48
CA GLU A 38 -13.73 -18.32 11.83
C GLU A 38 -12.52 -17.38 11.85
N ARG A 39 -11.39 -17.85 12.40
CA ARG A 39 -10.14 -17.08 12.41
C ARG A 39 -9.56 -16.87 11.01
N GLU A 40 -9.55 -17.89 10.16
CA GLU A 40 -9.09 -17.77 8.78
C GLU A 40 -9.97 -16.84 7.95
N GLU A 41 -11.29 -16.91 8.12
CA GLU A 41 -12.23 -16.02 7.45
C GLU A 41 -12.03 -14.56 7.87
N GLN A 42 -11.93 -14.29 9.18
CA GLN A 42 -11.64 -12.95 9.68
C GLN A 42 -10.27 -12.44 9.21
N THR A 43 -9.21 -13.24 9.34
CA THR A 43 -7.86 -12.82 8.97
C THR A 43 -7.72 -12.64 7.45
N GLY A 44 -8.32 -13.55 6.67
CA GLY A 44 -8.31 -13.50 5.22
C GLY A 44 -9.12 -12.33 4.65
N ALA A 45 -10.26 -12.00 5.26
CA ALA A 45 -11.07 -10.84 4.88
C ALA A 45 -10.34 -9.52 5.18
N VAL A 46 -9.80 -9.37 6.40
CA VAL A 46 -9.05 -8.17 6.82
C VAL A 46 -7.83 -7.96 5.92
N THR A 47 -7.03 -9.01 5.71
CA THR A 47 -5.82 -8.92 4.87
C THR A 47 -6.15 -8.50 3.44
N ARG A 48 -7.19 -9.05 2.82
CA ARG A 48 -7.57 -8.71 1.44
C ARG A 48 -8.12 -7.30 1.31
N GLN A 49 -8.87 -6.83 2.31
CA GLN A 49 -9.39 -5.47 2.33
C GLN A 49 -8.26 -4.45 2.49
N ASP A 50 -7.34 -4.70 3.42
CA ASP A 50 -6.18 -3.85 3.66
C ASP A 50 -5.30 -3.73 2.40
N PHE A 51 -5.06 -4.84 1.68
CA PHE A 51 -4.30 -4.81 0.43
C PHE A 51 -4.95 -3.91 -0.64
N LYS A 52 -6.27 -4.00 -0.83
CA LYS A 52 -6.99 -3.14 -1.78
C LYS A 52 -6.96 -1.68 -1.38
N GLU A 53 -7.07 -1.39 -0.07
CA GLU A 53 -6.99 -0.03 0.43
C GLU A 53 -5.57 0.55 0.23
N LEU A 54 -4.54 -0.25 0.47
CA LEU A 54 -3.15 0.13 0.20
C LEU A 54 -2.90 0.39 -1.29
N GLU A 55 -3.38 -0.49 -2.19
CA GLU A 55 -3.29 -0.29 -3.63
C GLU A 55 -3.94 1.03 -4.06
N TYR A 56 -5.15 1.30 -3.57
CA TYR A 56 -5.85 2.55 -3.86
C TYR A 56 -5.10 3.78 -3.34
N LYS A 57 -4.59 3.73 -2.11
CA LYS A 57 -3.76 4.81 -1.53
C LYS A 57 -2.48 5.05 -2.34
N ILE A 58 -1.84 3.99 -2.82
CA ILE A 58 -0.65 4.09 -3.68
C ILE A 58 -1.01 4.76 -5.00
N GLU A 59 -2.11 4.39 -5.64
CA GLU A 59 -2.55 5.02 -6.89
C GLU A 59 -2.85 6.50 -6.71
N LEU A 60 -3.57 6.85 -5.64
CA LEU A 60 -3.89 8.24 -5.31
C LEU A 60 -2.61 9.06 -5.09
N LEU A 61 -1.68 8.57 -4.26
CA LEU A 61 -0.41 9.24 -3.98
C LEU A 61 0.43 9.42 -5.26
N ARG A 62 0.39 8.44 -6.15
CA ARG A 62 1.10 8.47 -7.44
C ARG A 62 0.47 9.48 -8.40
N ALA A 63 -0.85 9.63 -8.39
CA ALA A 63 -1.55 10.65 -9.16
C ALA A 63 -1.24 12.06 -8.62
N ASP A 64 -1.24 12.23 -7.31
CA ASP A 64 -0.94 13.49 -6.63
C ASP A 64 0.51 13.92 -6.91
N SER A 65 1.47 13.00 -6.73
CA SER A 65 2.89 13.25 -7.03
C SER A 65 3.12 13.65 -8.49
N LYS A 66 2.36 13.09 -9.44
CA LYS A 66 2.45 13.48 -10.86
C LYS A 66 1.90 14.89 -11.09
N ARG A 67 0.85 15.27 -10.36
CA ARG A 67 0.27 16.62 -10.41
C ARG A 67 1.24 17.65 -9.87
N ASP A 68 1.77 17.43 -8.67
CA ASP A 68 2.74 18.33 -8.03
C ASP A 68 3.99 18.50 -8.88
N LEU A 69 4.46 17.42 -9.51
CA LEU A 69 5.59 17.47 -10.42
C LEU A 69 5.27 18.30 -11.67
N ALA A 70 4.07 18.18 -12.23
CA ALA A 70 3.66 18.98 -13.39
C ALA A 70 3.53 20.46 -13.03
N GLU A 71 2.95 20.78 -11.87
CA GLU A 71 2.83 22.14 -11.36
C GLU A 71 4.21 22.77 -11.11
N THR A 72 5.10 22.06 -10.41
CA THR A 72 6.47 22.51 -10.16
C THR A 72 7.22 22.73 -11.46
N LYS A 73 7.09 21.83 -12.44
CA LYS A 73 7.70 22.02 -13.77
C LYS A 73 7.16 23.25 -14.48
N ALA A 74 5.85 23.48 -14.45
CA ALA A 74 5.22 24.65 -15.07
C ALA A 74 5.68 25.95 -14.40
N GLU A 75 5.74 25.97 -13.07
CA GLU A 75 6.25 27.10 -12.31
C GLU A 75 7.73 27.38 -12.61
N LEU A 76 8.57 26.35 -12.63
CA LEU A 76 9.97 26.48 -13.01
C LEU A 76 10.13 27.04 -14.43
N VAL A 77 9.36 26.55 -15.41
CA VAL A 77 9.38 27.09 -16.77
C VAL A 77 8.98 28.56 -16.78
N ARG A 78 7.91 28.94 -16.06
CA ARG A 78 7.48 30.34 -15.95
C ARG A 78 8.59 31.22 -15.38
N TRP A 79 9.25 30.79 -14.31
CA TRP A 79 10.35 31.54 -13.69
C TRP A 79 11.58 31.63 -14.60
N ILE A 80 11.96 30.55 -15.29
CA ILE A 80 13.09 30.54 -16.22
C ILE A 80 12.83 31.52 -17.37
N ILE A 81 11.62 31.51 -17.94
CA ILE A 81 11.24 32.45 -19.00
C ILE A 81 11.31 33.90 -18.48
N GLY A 82 10.72 34.18 -17.31
CA GLY A 82 10.74 35.52 -16.71
C GLY A 82 12.16 36.02 -16.42
N ALA A 83 13.00 35.18 -15.83
CA ALA A 83 14.40 35.50 -15.55
C ALA A 83 15.21 35.71 -16.84
N GLY A 84 14.99 34.87 -17.87
CA GLY A 84 15.64 34.99 -19.17
C GLY A 84 15.29 36.30 -19.89
N PHE A 85 14.01 36.70 -19.87
CA PHE A 85 13.60 37.99 -20.41
C PHE A 85 14.23 39.16 -19.66
N LEU A 86 14.18 39.14 -18.32
CA LEU A 86 14.77 40.19 -17.50
C LEU A 86 16.28 40.31 -17.77
N GLN A 87 17.01 39.20 -17.81
CA GLN A 87 18.43 39.16 -18.12
C GLN A 87 18.71 39.74 -19.52
N THR A 88 17.90 39.39 -20.52
CA THR A 88 18.06 39.89 -21.89
C THR A 88 17.86 41.40 -21.97
N VAL A 89 16.84 41.93 -21.29
CA VAL A 89 16.57 43.37 -21.21
C VAL A 89 17.72 44.10 -20.51
N LEU A 90 18.23 43.55 -19.41
CA LEU A 90 19.37 44.13 -18.68
C LEU A 90 20.63 44.17 -19.55
N ILE A 91 20.96 43.08 -20.24
CA ILE A 91 22.11 43.03 -21.16
C ILE A 91 21.94 44.04 -22.29
N ALA A 92 20.76 44.11 -22.92
CA ALA A 92 20.48 45.06 -24.00
C ALA A 92 20.62 46.51 -23.52
N GLY A 93 20.08 46.85 -22.35
CA GLY A 93 20.21 48.18 -21.75
C GLY A 93 21.66 48.56 -21.44
N LEU A 94 22.45 47.60 -20.94
CA LEU A 94 23.88 47.81 -20.69
C LEU A 94 24.67 48.04 -21.99
N LEU A 95 24.38 47.27 -23.04
CA LEU A 95 25.01 47.45 -24.36
C LEU A 95 24.68 48.82 -24.97
N LEU A 96 23.42 49.24 -24.92
CA LEU A 96 23.00 50.56 -25.40
C LEU A 96 23.72 51.69 -24.64
N LYS A 97 23.84 51.56 -23.30
CA LYS A 97 24.58 52.53 -22.48
C LYS A 97 26.07 52.56 -22.79
N LEU A 98 26.66 51.44 -23.23
CA LEU A 98 28.07 51.35 -23.59
C LEU A 98 28.35 51.94 -24.98
N VAL A 99 27.45 51.72 -25.95
CA VAL A 99 27.58 52.20 -27.33
C VAL A 99 27.14 53.67 -27.48
N GLY A 100 26.18 54.13 -26.67
CA GLY A 100 25.70 55.51 -26.66
C GLY A 100 26.55 56.48 -25.84
N LYS A 101 27.78 56.09 -25.47
CA LYS A 101 28.81 56.94 -24.88
C LYS A 101 29.77 57.44 -25.95
#